data_AF-A0A538HGP5-F1
#
_entry.id   AF-A0A538HGP5-F1
#
_cell.length_a   1.000
_cell.length_b   1.000
_cell.length_c   1.000
_cell.angle_alpha   90.00
_cell.angle_beta   90.00
_cell.angle_gamma   90.00
#
_symmetry.space_group_name_H-M   'P 1'
#
loop_
_entity.id
_entity.type
_entity.pdbx_description
1 polymer ?
#
loop_
_entity_poly.entity_id
_entity_poly.type
_entity_poly.pdbx_seq_one_letter_code
_entity_poly.pdbx_strand_id
1 'polypeptide(L)' 'MTFDQWLELVRTHWKREEGQTMAEYGVVLAVITIGAVAVFTALSGGISGALNRVIGLLPT' A
#
# COMPACT_ATOMS: atom_id res chain seq x y z
N MET A 1 9.98 42.98 7.95
CA MET A 1 9.17 41.75 7.83
C MET A 1 7.73 42.20 7.73
N THR A 2 7.18 42.17 6.52
CA THR A 2 5.84 42.69 6.23
C THR A 2 4.79 41.68 6.70
N PHE A 3 3.64 42.13 7.19
CA PHE A 3 2.56 41.26 7.70
C PHE A 3 2.15 40.15 6.71
N ASP A 4 2.22 40.45 5.41
CA ASP A 4 1.93 39.49 4.33
C ASP A 4 2.90 38.30 4.32
N GLN A 5 4.19 38.54 4.62
CA GLN A 5 5.19 37.47 4.68
C GLN A 5 4.91 36.52 5.86
N TRP A 6 4.42 37.05 6.98
CA TRP A 6 4.08 36.23 8.15
C TRP A 6 2.86 35.35 7.86
N LEU A 7 1.82 35.89 7.22
CA LEU A 7 0.65 35.12 6.79
C LEU A 7 1.00 34.07 5.73
N GLU A 8 1.87 34.40 4.80
CA GLU A 8 2.32 33.49 3.75
C GLU A 8 3.13 32.32 4.35
N LEU A 9 4.02 32.57 5.31
CA LEU A 9 4.74 31.53 6.03
C LEU A 9 3.79 30.56 6.75
N VAL A 10 2.83 31.08 7.53
CA VAL A 10 1.85 30.24 8.23
C VAL A 10 1.05 29.36 7.26
N ARG A 11 0.59 29.94 6.15
CA ARG A 11 -0.15 29.20 5.12
C ARG A 11 0.70 28.13 4.42
N THR A 12 1.99 28.40 4.24
CA THR A 12 2.94 27.47 3.60
C THR A 12 3.27 26.30 4.53
N HIS A 13 3.42 26.55 5.83
CA HIS A 13 3.66 25.51 6.83
C HIS A 13 2.43 24.61 7.02
N TRP A 14 1.23 25.19 7.11
CA TRP A 14 -0.02 24.44 7.27
C TRP A 14 -0.27 23.44 6.12
N LYS A 15 -0.08 23.88 4.87
CA LYS A 15 -0.22 22.99 3.69
C LYS A 15 0.79 21.83 3.67
N ARG A 16 1.97 22.01 4.27
CA ARG A 16 3.00 20.95 4.30
C ARG A 16 2.65 19.86 5.30
N GLU A 17 2.07 20.19 6.44
CA GLU A 17 1.65 19.21 7.44
C GLU A 17 0.53 18.30 6.91
N GLU A 18 -0.49 18.87 6.24
CA GLU A 18 -1.56 18.08 5.60
C GLU A 18 -1.03 17.22 4.44
N GLY A 19 -0.14 17.77 3.60
CA GLY A 19 0.44 17.04 2.46
C GLY A 19 1.42 15.93 2.85
N GLN A 20 2.21 16.14 3.91
CA GLN A 20 3.16 15.16 4.42
C GLN A 20 2.44 14.00 5.14
N THR A 21 1.41 14.31 5.93
CA THR A 21 0.63 13.29 6.64
C THR A 21 -0.13 12.37 5.66
N MET A 22 -0.69 12.93 4.59
CA MET A 22 -1.34 12.13 3.52
C MET A 22 -0.34 11.26 2.75
N ALA A 23 0.92 11.70 2.62
CA ALA A 23 1.97 10.88 2.01
C ALA A 23 2.35 9.69 2.89
N GLU A 24 2.44 9.86 4.21
CA GLU A 24 2.73 8.77 5.15
C GLU A 24 1.66 7.67 5.11
N TYR A 25 0.37 8.05 5.16
CA TYR A 25 -0.73 7.09 5.00
C TYR A 25 -0.74 6.43 3.61
N GLY A 26 -0.45 7.19 2.55
CA GLY A 26 -0.36 6.66 1.19
C GLY A 26 0.76 5.62 1.03
N VAL A 27 1.92 5.85 1.65
CA VAL A 27 3.05 4.91 1.64
C VAL A 27 2.72 3.65 2.42
N VAL A 28 2.13 3.77 3.61
CA VAL A 28 1.70 2.60 4.40
C VAL A 28 0.68 1.76 3.63
N LEU A 29 -0.31 2.40 3.01
CA LEU A 29 -1.31 1.70 2.21
C LEU A 29 -0.67 1.00 0.99
N ALA A 30 0.29 1.64 0.32
CA ALA A 30 1.00 1.04 -0.81
C ALA A 30 1.78 -0.21 -0.38
N VAL A 31 2.50 -0.14 0.74
CA VAL A 31 3.25 -1.29 1.28
C VAL A 31 2.31 -2.44 1.64
N ILE A 32 1.19 -2.15 2.33
CA ILE A 32 0.19 -3.16 2.67
C ILE A 32 -0.42 -3.77 1.42
N THR A 33 -0.72 -2.96 0.41
CA THR A 33 -1.31 -3.42 -0.85
C THR A 33 -0.37 -4.38 -1.58
N ILE A 34 0.92 -4.04 -1.69
CA ILE A 34 1.94 -4.92 -2.30
C ILE A 34 2.05 -6.22 -1.52
N GLY A 35 2.10 -6.15 -0.18
CA GLY A 35 2.16 -7.32 0.68
C GLY A 35 0.93 -8.23 0.53
N ALA A 36 -0.27 -7.66 0.49
CA ALA A 36 -1.52 -8.39 0.31
C ALA A 36 -1.54 -9.12 -1.04
N VAL A 37 -1.19 -8.44 -2.13
CA VAL A 37 -1.12 -9.05 -3.47
C VAL A 37 -0.14 -10.22 -3.46
N ALA A 38 1.07 -10.04 -2.92
CA ALA A 38 2.07 -11.10 -2.87
C ALA A 38 1.58 -12.33 -2.08
N VAL A 39 0.96 -12.13 -0.92
CA VAL A 39 0.41 -13.22 -0.09
C VAL A 39 -0.71 -13.96 -0.82
N PHE A 40 -1.66 -13.24 -1.44
CA PHE A 40 -2.76 -13.87 -2.15
C PHE A 40 -2.28 -14.64 -3.40
N THR A 41 -1.29 -14.12 -4.13
CA THR A 41 -0.69 -14.84 -5.25
C THR A 41 0.00 -16.11 -4.80
N ALA A 42 0.81 -16.05 -3.73
CA ALA A 42 1.48 -17.22 -3.17
C ALA A 42 0.49 -18.28 -2.67
N LEU A 43 -0.57 -17.84 -1.97
CA LEU A 43 -1.64 -18.72 -1.48
C LEU A 43 -2.37 -19.40 -2.63
N SER A 44 -2.76 -18.65 -3.66
CA SER A 44 -3.41 -19.21 -4.86
C SER A 44 -2.52 -20.27 -5.53
N GLY A 45 -1.23 -19.98 -5.71
CA GLY A 45 -0.28 -20.94 -6.27
C GLY A 45 -0.15 -22.21 -5.42
N GLY A 46 -0.09 -22.07 -4.09
CA GLY A 46 -0.05 -23.20 -3.16
C GLY A 46 -1.30 -24.08 -3.24
N ILE A 47 -2.49 -23.48 -3.27
CA ILE A 47 -3.76 -24.19 -3.40
C ILE A 47 -3.83 -24.94 -4.74
N SER A 48 -3.56 -24.26 -5.85
CA SER A 48 -3.56 -24.89 -7.18
C SER A 48 -2.55 -26.05 -7.26
N GLY A 49 -1.37 -25.88 -6.67
CA GLY A 49 -0.37 -26.95 -6.58
C GLY A 49 -0.87 -28.16 -5.79
N ALA A 50 -1.53 -27.94 -4.66
CA ALA A 50 -2.10 -29.02 -3.86
C ALA A 50 -3.22 -29.76 -4.61
N LEU A 51 -4.11 -29.04 -5.28
CA LEU A 51 -5.18 -29.63 -6.09
C LEU A 51 -4.61 -30.46 -7.25
N ASN A 52 -3.62 -29.94 -7.97
CA ASN A 52 -2.98 -30.67 -9.06
C ASN A 52 -2.31 -31.98 -8.60
N ARG A 53 -1.74 -31.99 -7.38
CA ARG A 53 -1.20 -33.23 -6.80
C ARG A 53 -2.30 -34.26 -6.56
N VAL A 54 -3.45 -33.85 -6.04
CA VAL A 54 -4.59 -34.76 -5.83
C VAL A 54 -5.14 -35.27 -7.16
N ILE A 55 -5.29 -34.38 -8.15
CA ILE A 55 -5.75 -34.76 -9.51
C ILE A 55 -4.81 -35.80 -10.12
N GLY A 56 -3.49 -35.64 -9.97
CA GLY A 56 -2.52 -36.61 -10.47
C GLY A 56 -2.56 -38.00 -9.83
N LEU A 57 -3.26 -38.14 -8.69
CA LEU A 57 -3.47 -39.44 -8.02
C LEU A 57 -4.77 -40.13 -8.48
N LEU A 58 -5.65 -39.42 -9.19
CA LEU A 58 -6.88 -40.01 -9.70
C LEU A 58 -6.57 -40.83 -10.96
N PRO A 59 -6.96 -42.11 -11.02
CA PRO A 59 -6.88 -42.88 -12.25
C PRO A 59 -7.84 -42.27 -13.28
N THR A 60 -7.32 -42.01 -14.47
CA THR A 60 -8.06 -41.49 -15.64
C THR A 60 -9.00 -42.53 -16.22
#